data_AF-A0A1M4VDS5-F1
#
_entry.id   AF-A0A1M4VDS5-F1
#
_cell.length_a   1.000
_cell.length_b   1.000
_cell.length_c   1.000
_cell.angle_alpha   90.00
_cell.angle_beta   90.00
_cell.angle_gamma   90.00
#
_symmetry.space_group_name_H-M   'P 1'
#
loop_
_entity.id
_entity.type
_entity.pdbx_description
1 polymer ?
#
loop_
_entity_poly.entity_id
_entity_poly.type
_entity_poly.pdbx_seq_one_letter_code
_entity_poly.pdbx_strand_id
1 'polypeptide(L)'
;MSNEIKRITVDELHAAFKAQGVPSREDIAVKCPICGTVQSLRSLVAAGAGKTPDEAERFIGFSCVGRWTNAGPHRKGSASGKGCDWTLGGFFKLHNLIVIDHAGAEHPYFDLASPDEAQTLAARASA
;
A
#
# COMPACT_ATOMS: atom_id res chain seq x y z
N MET A 1 -5.72 -11.82 20.35
CA MET A 1 -4.82 -11.89 19.18
C MET A 1 -3.96 -10.65 19.23
N SER A 2 -2.75 -10.78 19.77
CA SER A 2 -1.78 -9.68 19.77
C SER A 2 -1.42 -9.42 18.30
N ASN A 3 -1.98 -8.37 17.69
CA ASN A 3 -1.50 -7.89 16.40
C ASN A 3 -0.13 -7.26 16.70
N GLU A 4 0.92 -8.05 16.56
CA GLU A 4 2.27 -7.56 16.67
C GLU A 4 2.52 -6.60 15.52
N ILE A 5 2.81 -5.34 15.84
CA ILE A 5 3.18 -4.33 14.83
C ILE A 5 4.61 -4.63 14.39
N LYS A 6 4.76 -5.04 13.14
CA LYS A 6 6.07 -5.27 12.52
C LYS A 6 6.79 -3.93 12.35
N ARG A 7 8.08 -3.90 12.69
CA ARG A 7 8.97 -2.75 12.46
C ARG A 7 10.08 -3.17 11.51
N ILE A 8 10.32 -2.37 10.49
CA ILE A 8 11.42 -2.53 9.54
C ILE A 8 12.09 -1.19 9.29
N THR A 9 13.34 -1.20 8.88
CA THR A 9 14.06 -0.01 8.42
C THR A 9 13.71 0.32 6.97
N VAL A 10 14.06 1.53 6.52
CA VAL A 10 13.95 1.93 5.10
C VAL A 10 14.75 1.00 4.17
N ASP A 11 15.91 0.51 4.60
CA ASP A 11 16.72 -0.41 3.79
C ASP A 11 16.04 -1.77 3.64
N GLU A 12 15.42 -2.28 4.71
CA GLU A 12 14.61 -3.49 4.67
C GLU A 12 13.35 -3.32 3.83
N LEU A 13 12.73 -2.13 3.85
CA LEU A 13 11.61 -1.78 2.98
C LEU A 13 12.01 -1.85 1.51
N HIS A 14 13.14 -1.23 1.15
CA HIS A 14 13.67 -1.27 -0.21
C HIS A 14 14.03 -2.71 -0.64
N ALA A 15 14.64 -3.50 0.24
CA ALA A 15 14.93 -4.90 -0.02
C ALA A 15 13.64 -5.71 -0.26
N ALA A 16 12.60 -5.47 0.54
CA ALA A 16 11.31 -6.13 0.39
C ALA A 16 10.61 -5.75 -0.91
N PHE A 17 10.64 -4.47 -1.31
CA PHE A 17 10.11 -4.03 -2.59
C PHE A 17 10.86 -4.65 -3.77
N LYS A 18 12.19 -4.73 -3.69
CA LYS A 18 12.99 -5.42 -4.71
C LYS A 18 12.63 -6.92 -4.80
N ALA A 19 12.39 -7.56 -3.65
CA ALA A 19 12.02 -8.97 -3.59
C ALA A 19 10.65 -9.29 -4.21
N GLN A 20 9.80 -8.29 -4.49
CA GLN A 20 8.55 -8.50 -5.21
C GLN A 20 8.77 -8.95 -6.66
N GLY A 21 9.92 -8.62 -7.26
CA GLY A 21 10.25 -9.05 -8.62
C GLY A 21 9.32 -8.45 -9.70
N VAL A 22 8.79 -7.26 -9.46
CA VAL A 22 7.95 -6.53 -10.42
C VAL A 22 8.80 -5.83 -11.50
N PRO A 23 8.26 -5.63 -12.72
CA PRO A 23 9.05 -5.13 -13.86
C PRO A 23 9.45 -3.66 -13.75
N SER A 24 8.66 -2.83 -13.04
CA SER A 24 8.94 -1.41 -12.86
C SER A 24 8.69 -0.96 -11.43
N ARG A 25 9.31 0.15 -11.04
CA ARG A 25 9.09 0.79 -9.73
C ARG A 25 7.63 1.17 -9.50
N GLU A 26 6.91 1.52 -10.56
CA GLU A 26 5.49 1.90 -10.48
C GLU A 26 4.56 0.74 -10.13
N ASP A 27 5.05 -0.49 -10.31
CA ASP A 27 4.32 -1.74 -10.07
C ASP A 27 4.60 -2.32 -8.68
N ILE A 28 5.49 -1.70 -7.90
CA ILE A 28 5.71 -2.06 -6.50
C ILE A 28 4.37 -1.97 -5.76
N ALA A 29 4.03 -3.05 -5.07
CA ALA A 29 2.72 -3.23 -4.47
C ALA A 29 2.76 -3.22 -2.94
N VAL A 30 1.74 -2.61 -2.36
CA VAL A 30 1.42 -2.64 -0.93
C VAL A 30 -0.01 -3.10 -0.75
N LYS A 31 -0.35 -3.54 0.45
CA LYS A 31 -1.66 -4.07 0.80
C LYS A 31 -2.29 -3.25 1.91
N CYS A 32 -3.50 -2.74 1.67
CA CYS A 32 -4.23 -2.00 2.68
C CYS A 32 -4.52 -2.92 3.90
N PRO A 33 -4.11 -2.52 5.12
CA PRO A 33 -4.27 -3.35 6.32
C PRO A 33 -5.74 -3.48 6.76
N ILE A 34 -6.65 -2.69 6.18
CA ILE A 34 -8.08 -2.69 6.52
C ILE A 34 -8.89 -3.56 5.57
N CYS A 35 -8.77 -3.31 4.26
CA CYS A 35 -9.61 -3.99 3.26
C CYS A 35 -8.87 -5.06 2.45
N GLY A 36 -7.56 -5.23 2.66
CA GLY A 36 -6.73 -6.20 1.95
C GLY A 36 -6.53 -5.91 0.46
N THR A 37 -6.92 -4.72 -0.01
CA THR A 37 -6.69 -4.34 -1.42
C THR A 37 -5.20 -4.15 -1.67
N VAL A 38 -4.69 -4.91 -2.64
CA VAL A 38 -3.32 -4.78 -3.17
C VAL A 38 -3.31 -3.64 -4.19
N GLN A 39 -2.37 -2.71 -4.06
CA GLN A 39 -2.29 -1.49 -4.86
C GLN A 39 -0.83 -1.10 -5.13
N SER A 40 -0.60 -0.43 -6.25
CA SER A 40 0.70 0.10 -6.68
C SER A 40 0.59 1.59 -7.05
N LEU A 41 1.72 2.25 -7.34
CA LEU A 41 1.71 3.63 -7.86
C LEU A 41 0.88 3.73 -9.13
N ARG A 42 1.01 2.77 -10.05
CA ARG A 42 0.20 2.71 -11.27
C ARG A 42 -1.29 2.67 -10.97
N SER A 43 -1.72 1.87 -9.99
CA SER A 43 -3.14 1.82 -9.60
C SER A 43 -3.62 3.13 -8.97
N LEU A 44 -2.77 3.83 -8.22
CA LEU A 44 -3.09 5.12 -7.60
C LEU A 44 -3.26 6.21 -8.67
N VAL A 45 -2.34 6.29 -9.64
CA VAL A 45 -2.44 7.21 -10.77
C VAL A 45 -3.71 6.91 -11.58
N ALA A 46 -3.97 5.63 -11.89
CA ALA A 46 -5.18 5.21 -12.61
C ALA A 46 -6.48 5.58 -11.86
N ALA A 47 -6.45 5.60 -10.53
CA ALA A 47 -7.57 6.01 -9.70
C ALA A 47 -7.73 7.53 -9.56
N GLY A 48 -6.78 8.33 -10.06
CA GLY A 48 -6.81 9.80 -9.98
C GLY A 48 -6.12 10.38 -8.74
N ALA A 49 -5.22 9.64 -8.09
CA ALA A 49 -4.46 10.14 -6.94
C ALA A 49 -3.43 11.22 -7.28
N GLY A 50 -3.02 11.28 -8.55
CA GLY A 50 -2.09 12.25 -9.11
C GLY A 50 -2.05 12.10 -10.62
N LYS A 51 -1.46 13.07 -11.32
CA LYS A 51 -1.27 13.01 -12.78
C LYS A 51 -0.05 12.19 -13.17
N THR A 52 0.91 12.04 -12.27
CA THR A 52 2.16 11.31 -12.48
C THR A 52 2.45 10.38 -11.29
N PRO A 53 3.31 9.35 -11.47
CA PRO A 53 3.76 8.51 -10.38
C PRO A 53 4.40 9.30 -9.22
N ASP A 54 5.19 10.34 -9.54
CA ASP A 54 5.84 11.18 -8.54
C ASP A 54 4.82 11.95 -7.67
N GLU A 55 3.75 12.46 -8.28
CA GLU A 55 2.65 13.10 -7.54
C GLU A 55 1.90 12.08 -6.66
N ALA A 56 1.81 10.82 -7.10
CA ALA A 56 1.16 9.74 -6.39
C ALA A 56 2.05 9.10 -5.30
N GLU A 57 3.37 9.34 -5.31
CA GLU A 57 4.33 8.67 -4.44
C GLU A 57 4.03 8.88 -2.95
N ARG A 58 3.63 10.08 -2.55
CA ARG A 58 3.27 10.38 -1.16
C ARG A 58 2.08 9.56 -0.62
N PHE A 59 1.33 8.90 -1.49
CA PHE A 59 0.16 8.12 -1.12
C PHE A 59 0.41 6.62 -1.06
N ILE A 60 1.45 6.12 -1.74
CA ILE A 60 1.80 4.70 -1.67
C ILE A 60 2.16 4.34 -0.23
N GLY A 61 1.63 3.23 0.25
CA GLY A 61 1.84 2.80 1.63
C GLY A 61 1.04 3.59 2.69
N PHE A 62 0.29 4.63 2.31
CA PHE A 62 -0.37 5.52 3.27
C PHE A 62 -1.89 5.60 3.08
N SER A 63 -2.36 5.71 1.84
CA SER A 63 -3.78 5.90 1.50
C SER A 63 -4.27 4.79 0.57
N CYS A 64 -5.44 4.22 0.86
CA CYS A 64 -6.01 3.17 0.02
C CYS A 64 -6.58 3.75 -1.29
N VAL A 65 -6.37 3.06 -2.40
CA VAL A 65 -6.84 3.42 -3.76
C VAL A 65 -8.34 3.71 -3.81
N GLY A 66 -9.11 3.07 -2.92
CA GLY A 66 -10.56 3.28 -2.78
C GLY A 66 -10.96 4.72 -2.43
N ARG A 67 -10.03 5.51 -1.89
CA ARG A 67 -10.25 6.93 -1.55
C ARG A 67 -10.49 7.78 -2.78
N TRP A 68 -9.87 7.46 -3.91
CA TRP A 68 -10.04 8.20 -5.16
C TRP A 68 -11.13 7.63 -6.06
N THR A 69 -11.49 6.36 -5.86
CA THR A 69 -12.62 5.71 -6.56
C THR A 69 -13.95 5.83 -5.81
N ASN A 70 -13.98 6.51 -4.66
CA ASN A 70 -15.15 6.66 -3.80
C ASN A 70 -15.75 5.31 -3.34
N ALA A 71 -14.89 4.33 -3.01
CA ALA A 71 -15.28 2.98 -2.61
C ALA A 71 -16.01 2.90 -1.25
N GLY A 72 -15.90 3.95 -0.45
CA GLY A 72 -16.45 4.07 0.91
C GLY A 72 -15.74 3.20 1.95
N PRO A 73 -16.27 3.12 3.19
CA PRO A 73 -15.66 2.39 4.27
C PRO A 73 -15.73 0.87 4.06
N HIS A 74 -14.70 0.17 4.52
CA HIS A 74 -14.68 -1.29 4.51
C HIS A 74 -15.68 -1.85 5.53
N ARG A 75 -16.47 -2.85 5.12
CA ARG A 75 -17.34 -3.62 6.02
C ARG A 75 -16.78 -5.02 6.19
N LYS A 76 -16.72 -5.50 7.43
CA LYS A 76 -16.27 -6.86 7.76
C LYS A 76 -16.99 -7.89 6.89
N GLY A 77 -16.23 -8.78 6.25
CA GLY A 77 -16.75 -9.81 5.33
C GLY A 77 -16.88 -9.38 3.87
N SER A 78 -16.58 -8.13 3.51
CA SER A 78 -16.51 -7.71 2.10
C SER A 78 -15.26 -8.27 1.43
N ALA A 79 -15.37 -8.68 0.16
CA ALA A 79 -14.22 -9.05 -0.64
C ALA A 79 -13.22 -7.90 -0.78
N SER A 80 -11.93 -8.23 -0.85
CA SER A 80 -10.86 -7.30 -1.18
C SER A 80 -10.89 -6.92 -2.67
N GLY A 81 -10.18 -5.86 -3.04
CA GLY A 81 -9.95 -5.47 -4.45
C GLY A 81 -10.67 -4.20 -4.89
N LYS A 82 -11.81 -3.84 -4.29
CA LYS A 82 -12.49 -2.57 -4.60
C LYS A 82 -11.85 -1.33 -3.95
N GLY A 83 -10.93 -1.52 -3.00
CA GLY A 83 -10.41 -0.46 -2.12
C GLY A 83 -11.35 -0.09 -0.98
N CYS A 84 -10.90 0.83 -0.12
CA CYS A 84 -11.73 1.55 0.86
C CYS A 84 -11.24 3.00 1.02
N ASP A 85 -11.91 3.78 1.85
CA ASP A 85 -11.56 5.17 2.17
C ASP A 85 -10.43 5.34 3.21
N TRP A 86 -9.83 4.24 3.67
CA TRP A 86 -8.84 4.23 4.74
C TRP A 86 -7.53 4.92 4.36
N THR A 87 -6.95 5.61 5.35
CA THR A 87 -5.62 6.21 5.28
C THR A 87 -4.96 6.16 6.66
N LEU A 88 -3.63 6.14 6.71
CA LEU A 88 -2.87 6.19 7.96
C LEU A 88 -2.82 7.59 8.60
N GLY A 89 -3.47 8.56 7.96
CA GLY A 89 -3.70 9.89 8.49
C GLY A 89 -4.99 9.91 9.30
N GLY A 90 -4.91 10.36 10.55
CA GLY A 90 -6.09 10.46 11.42
C GLY A 90 -5.77 10.09 12.85
N PHE A 91 -6.80 10.16 13.70
CA PHE A 91 -6.67 9.88 15.14
C PHE A 91 -6.40 8.41 15.44
N PHE A 92 -6.97 7.49 14.65
CA PHE A 92 -6.78 6.06 14.79
C PHE A 92 -5.73 5.53 13.81
N LYS A 93 -4.57 5.12 14.32
CA LYS A 93 -3.50 4.51 13.53
C LYS A 93 -3.69 2.99 13.48
N LEU A 94 -4.69 2.49 12.76
CA LEU A 94 -4.80 1.05 12.49
C LEU A 94 -3.81 0.65 11.39
N HIS A 95 -2.72 0.01 11.78
CA HIS A 95 -1.63 -0.45 10.92
C HIS A 95 -0.97 -1.70 11.53
N ASN A 96 -0.32 -2.50 10.69
CA ASN A 96 0.48 -3.65 11.13
C ASN A 96 1.97 -3.49 10.81
N LEU A 97 2.36 -2.42 10.10
CA LEU A 97 3.74 -2.13 9.71
C LEU A 97 4.15 -0.71 10.09
N ILE A 98 5.33 -0.57 10.67
CA ILE A 98 6.05 0.68 10.89
C ILE A 98 7.38 0.61 10.14
N VAL A 99 7.70 1.68 9.42
CA VAL A 99 9.00 1.90 8.78
C VAL A 99 9.79 2.90 9.62
N ILE A 100 11.01 2.53 10.00
CA ILE A 100 11.95 3.36 10.75
C ILE A 100 12.92 4.01 9.77
N ASP A 101 12.96 5.35 9.75
CA ASP A 101 13.87 6.09 8.89
C ASP A 101 15.31 6.16 9.45
N HIS A 102 16.23 6.73 8.67
CA HIS A 102 17.64 6.86 9.08
C HIS A 102 17.85 7.79 10.29
N ALA A 103 16.85 8.63 10.63
CA ALA A 103 16.86 9.45 11.84
C ALA A 103 16.23 8.73 13.05
N GLY A 104 15.75 7.50 12.87
CA GLY A 104 15.09 6.70 13.91
C GLY A 104 13.62 7.02 14.12
N ALA A 105 12.99 7.84 13.26
CA ALA A 105 11.58 8.15 13.38
C ALA A 105 10.69 7.03 12.81
N GLU A 106 9.58 6.77 13.50
CA GLU A 106 8.61 5.73 13.14
C GLU A 106 7.49 6.26 12.24
N HIS A 107 7.33 5.65 11.07
CA HIS A 107 6.30 5.99 10.09
C HIS A 107 5.37 4.80 9.89
N PRO A 108 4.08 4.88 10.30
CA PRO A 108 3.10 3.86 9.94
C PRO A 108 3.05 3.67 8.43
N TYR A 109 2.97 2.42 8.00
CA TYR A 109 2.94 2.04 6.59
C TYR A 109 1.92 0.91 6.36
N PHE A 110 1.44 0.78 5.13
CA PHE A 110 0.62 -0.37 4.73
C PHE A 110 1.45 -1.64 4.68
N ASP A 111 0.78 -2.78 4.69
CA ASP A 111 1.47 -4.06 4.68
C ASP A 111 2.17 -4.28 3.33
N LEU A 112 3.29 -4.99 3.35
CA LEU A 112 3.99 -5.40 2.12
C LEU A 112 3.12 -6.42 1.38
N ALA A 113 2.93 -6.23 0.08
CA ALA A 113 2.35 -7.27 -0.76
C ALA A 113 3.35 -8.42 -0.93
N SER A 114 2.86 -9.66 -1.02
CA SER A 114 3.72 -10.79 -1.39
C SER A 114 4.22 -10.65 -2.84
N PRO A 115 5.31 -11.34 -3.23
CA PRO A 115 5.75 -11.36 -4.63
C PRO A 115 4.64 -11.76 -5.60
N ASP A 116 3.87 -12.81 -5.27
CA ASP A 116 2.75 -13.28 -6.11
C ASP A 116 1.64 -12.22 -6.25
N GLU A 117 1.27 -11.55 -5.15
CA GLU A 117 0.28 -10.46 -5.15
C GLU A 117 0.75 -9.29 -6.03
N ALA A 118 2.03 -8.90 -5.90
CA ALA A 118 2.63 -7.80 -6.63
C ALA A 118 2.73 -8.09 -8.14
N GLN A 119 3.24 -9.27 -8.51
CA GLN A 119 3.37 -9.69 -9.91
C GLN A 119 2.01 -9.87 -10.58
N THR A 120 1.02 -10.41 -9.87
CA THR A 120 -0.35 -10.52 -10.37
C THR A 120 -0.94 -9.14 -10.68
N LEU A 121 -0.73 -8.15 -9.79
CA LEU A 121 -1.20 -6.79 -10.03
C LEU A 121 -0.50 -6.15 -11.23
N ALA A 122 0.84 -6.29 -11.31
CA ALA A 122 1.64 -5.75 -12.41
C ALA A 122 1.22 -6.32 -13.78
N ALA A 123 0.97 -7.62 -13.84
CA ALA A 123 0.52 -8.30 -15.06
C ALA A 123 -0.87 -7.80 -15.52
N ARG A 124 -1.79 -7.54 -14.58
CA ARG A 124 -3.13 -7.01 -14.90
C ARG A 124 -3.11 -5.57 -15.42
N ALA A 125 -2.16 -4.77 -14.98
CA ALA A 125 -2.06 -3.37 -15.38
C ALA A 125 -1.33 -3.18 -16.72
N SER A 126 -0.71 -4.25 -17.24
CA SER A 126 -0.05 -4.29 -18.56
C SER A 126 -0.93 -4.91 -19.65
N ALA A 127 -2.14 -5.36 -19.31
CA ALA A 127 -3.12 -5.97 -20.19
C ALA A 127 -4.23 -4.95 -20.55
#